data_AF-A0A432KFD7-F1
#
_entry.id   AF-A0A432KFD7-F1
#
_cell.length_a   1.000
_cell.length_b   1.000
_cell.length_c   1.000
_cell.angle_alpha   90.00
_cell.angle_beta   90.00
_cell.angle_gamma   90.00
#
_symmetry.space_group_name_H-M   'P 1'
#
loop_
_entity.id
_entity.type
_entity.pdbx_description
1 polymer ?
#
loop_
_entity_poly.entity_id
_entity_poly.type
_entity_poly.pdbx_seq_one_letter_code
_entity_poly.pdbx_strand_id
1 'polypeptide(L)'
;AVSPTINNLKNALEQIRQEELARYLKEIESEDCKIVDKVTKSMMQKILKLPVLQLKAACKRGEEETLIGVLNDLFNLEKDTEKK
;
A
#
# COMPACT_ATOMS: atom_id res chain seq x y z
N ALA A 1 8.79 -6.63 -14.88
CA ALA A 1 8.82 -5.45 -13.99
C ALA A 1 7.67 -5.52 -13.00
N VAL A 2 7.79 -4.95 -11.80
CA VAL A 2 6.63 -4.73 -10.93
C VAL A 2 5.87 -3.55 -11.53
N SER A 3 4.57 -3.70 -11.78
CA SER A 3 3.74 -2.64 -12.39
C SER A 3 3.82 -1.36 -11.54
N PRO A 4 3.96 -0.15 -12.16
CA PRO A 4 3.97 1.12 -11.44
C PRO A 4 2.82 1.26 -10.43
N THR A 5 1.63 0.77 -10.75
CA THR A 5 0.46 0.78 -9.88
C THR A 5 0.68 0.01 -8.57
N ILE A 6 1.44 -1.10 -8.58
CA ILE A 6 1.77 -1.85 -7.35
C ILE A 6 2.65 -1.00 -6.43
N ASN A 7 3.60 -0.27 -7.00
CA ASN A 7 4.47 0.60 -6.23
C ASN A 7 3.66 1.76 -5.63
N ASN A 8 2.78 2.37 -6.40
CA ASN A 8 1.90 3.43 -5.90
C ASN A 8 0.99 2.92 -4.78
N LEU A 9 0.36 1.75 -4.96
CA LEU A 9 -0.47 1.14 -3.92
C LEU A 9 0.32 0.87 -2.63
N LYS A 10 1.52 0.30 -2.76
CA LYS A 10 2.40 0.06 -1.62
C LYS A 10 2.76 1.36 -0.90
N ASN A 11 3.07 2.42 -1.65
CA ASN A 11 3.46 3.71 -1.10
C ASN A 11 2.28 4.39 -0.41
N ALA A 12 1.10 4.44 -1.04
CA ALA A 12 -0.10 5.05 -0.46
C ALA A 12 -0.44 4.43 0.90
N LEU A 13 -0.39 3.09 0.99
CA LEU A 13 -0.70 2.41 2.24
C LEU A 13 0.43 2.52 3.29
N GLU A 14 1.69 2.58 2.86
CA GLU A 14 2.82 2.83 3.78
C GLU A 14 2.77 4.25 4.33
N GLN A 15 2.35 5.24 3.54
CA GLN A 15 2.12 6.60 4.00
C GLN A 15 1.05 6.63 5.09
N ILE A 16 -0.11 6.00 4.86
CA ILE A 16 -1.17 5.87 5.88
C ILE A 16 -0.61 5.25 7.17
N ARG A 17 0.18 4.18 7.05
CA ARG A 17 0.80 3.52 8.20
C ARG A 17 1.71 4.49 8.97
N GLN A 18 2.57 5.24 8.27
CA GLN A 18 3.51 6.17 8.88
C GLN A 18 2.80 7.35 9.55
N GLU A 19 1.74 7.88 8.95
CA GLU A 19 0.92 8.96 9.52
C GLU A 19 0.26 8.53 10.83
N GLU A 20 -0.33 7.34 10.87
CA GLU A 20 -0.95 6.82 12.09
C GLU A 20 0.08 6.47 13.16
N LEU A 21 1.23 5.91 12.79
CA LEU A 21 2.33 5.70 13.75
C LEU A 21 2.85 7.04 14.30
N ALA A 22 3.03 8.06 13.47
CA ALA A 22 3.50 9.36 13.92
C ALA A 22 2.50 10.06 14.87
N ARG A 23 1.20 9.75 14.73
CA ARG A 23 0.14 10.24 15.61
C ARG A 23 0.21 9.61 17.01
N TYR A 24 0.43 8.31 17.12
CA TYR A 24 0.29 7.58 18.39
C TYR A 24 1.61 7.14 19.05
N LEU A 25 2.70 6.95 18.30
CA LEU A 25 3.96 6.48 18.89
C LEU A 25 4.65 7.51 19.80
N LYS A 26 4.24 8.79 19.77
CA LYS A 26 4.77 9.82 20.67
C LYS A 26 4.40 9.59 22.15
N GLU A 27 3.38 8.77 22.40
CA GLU A 27 2.79 8.54 23.73
C GLU A 27 3.11 7.15 24.30
N ILE A 28 4.00 6.38 23.65
CA ILE A 28 4.21 4.95 23.93
C ILE A 28 5.68 4.66 24.28
N GLU A 29 5.92 3.70 25.18
CA GLU A 29 7.27 3.26 25.54
C GLU A 29 8.04 2.64 24.35
N SER A 30 9.38 2.68 24.44
CA SER A 30 10.26 2.32 23.31
C SER A 30 10.15 0.86 22.84
N GLU A 31 9.77 -0.07 23.70
CA GLU A 31 9.65 -1.49 23.37
C GLU A 31 8.32 -1.78 22.65
N ASP A 32 7.22 -1.19 23.14
CA ASP A 32 5.91 -1.25 22.50
C ASP A 32 5.91 -0.63 21.10
N CYS A 33 6.68 0.45 20.89
CA CYS A 33 6.89 1.03 19.56
C CYS A 33 7.39 -0.01 18.53
N LYS A 34 8.28 -0.93 18.93
CA LYS A 34 8.81 -1.97 18.03
C LYS A 34 7.76 -3.04 17.72
N ILE A 35 6.91 -3.39 18.69
CA ILE A 35 5.84 -4.36 18.50
C ILE A 35 4.79 -3.77 17.54
N VAL A 36 4.36 -2.54 17.79
CA VAL A 36 3.39 -1.83 16.93
C VAL A 36 3.91 -1.68 15.51
N ASP A 37 5.18 -1.31 15.31
CA ASP A 37 5.79 -1.25 13.97
C ASP A 37 5.75 -2.62 13.25
N LYS A 38 6.10 -3.71 13.94
CA LYS A 38 6.04 -5.06 13.38
C LYS A 38 4.61 -5.48 13.01
N VAL A 39 3.64 -5.24 13.91
CA VAL A 39 2.24 -5.60 13.69
C VAL A 39 1.68 -4.85 12.49
N THR A 40 1.85 -3.54 12.45
CA THR A 40 1.34 -2.70 11.35
C THR A 40 1.99 -3.07 10.01
N LYS A 41 3.30 -3.33 9.96
CA LYS A 41 3.97 -3.85 8.76
C LYS A 41 3.43 -5.20 8.30
N SER A 42 3.19 -6.13 9.24
CA SER A 42 2.63 -7.46 8.90
C SER A 42 1.21 -7.35 8.35
N MET A 43 0.37 -6.50 8.94
CA MET A 43 -0.96 -6.19 8.41
C MET A 43 -0.88 -5.65 6.99
N MET A 44 0.03 -4.68 6.76
CA MET A 44 0.22 -4.10 5.45
C MET A 44 0.62 -5.12 4.38
N GLN A 45 1.56 -6.01 4.70
CA GLN A 45 1.97 -7.09 3.81
C GLN A 45 0.82 -8.03 3.45
N LYS A 46 -0.05 -8.35 4.42
CA LYS A 46 -1.23 -9.20 4.19
C LYS A 46 -2.27 -8.51 3.29
N ILE A 47 -2.52 -7.22 3.50
CA ILE A 47 -3.42 -6.41 2.65
C ILE A 47 -2.88 -6.36 1.23
N LEU A 48 -1.58 -6.11 1.05
CA LEU A 48 -0.95 -5.99 -0.28
C LEU A 48 -0.86 -7.31 -1.05
N LYS A 49 -0.79 -8.45 -0.36
CA LYS A 49 -0.56 -9.75 -0.99
C LYS A 49 -1.63 -10.10 -2.04
N LEU A 50 -2.90 -9.95 -1.70
CA LEU A 50 -4.00 -10.33 -2.58
C LEU A 50 -4.10 -9.42 -3.82
N PRO A 51 -4.12 -8.07 -3.70
CA PRO A 51 -4.11 -7.16 -4.85
C PRO A 51 -2.92 -7.40 -5.78
N VAL A 52 -1.72 -7.63 -5.25
CA VAL A 52 -0.53 -7.90 -6.08
C VAL A 52 -0.67 -9.21 -6.86
N LEU A 53 -1.22 -10.26 -6.25
CA LEU A 53 -1.48 -11.52 -6.94
C LEU A 53 -2.55 -11.36 -8.03
N GLN A 54 -3.62 -10.65 -7.73
CA GLN A 54 -4.70 -10.38 -8.69
C GLN A 54 -4.20 -9.53 -9.85
N LEU A 55 -3.37 -8.51 -9.60
CA LEU A 55 -2.80 -7.70 -10.67
C LEU A 55 -1.88 -8.51 -11.58
N LYS A 56 -1.01 -9.35 -11.01
CA LYS A 56 -0.19 -10.28 -11.80
C LYS A 56 -1.02 -11.23 -12.64
N ALA A 57 -2.17 -11.69 -12.12
CA ALA A 57 -3.07 -12.58 -12.85
C ALA A 57 -3.82 -11.84 -13.96
N ALA A 58 -4.26 -10.60 -13.72
CA ALA A 58 -4.93 -9.77 -14.72
C ALA A 58 -4.00 -9.43 -15.90
N CYS A 59 -2.72 -9.11 -15.63
CA CYS A 59 -1.71 -8.93 -16.69
C CYS A 59 -1.59 -10.15 -17.60
N LYS A 60 -1.68 -11.37 -17.05
CA LYS A 60 -1.64 -12.61 -17.86
C LYS A 60 -2.90 -12.83 -18.69
N ARG A 61 -4.04 -12.25 -18.29
CA ARG A 61 -5.33 -12.34 -18.98
C ARG A 61 -5.59 -11.19 -19.94
N GLY A 62 -4.73 -10.17 -19.98
CA GLY A 62 -4.96 -8.94 -20.76
C GLY A 62 -6.02 -8.00 -20.14
N GLU A 63 -6.33 -8.16 -18.84
CA GLU A 63 -7.34 -7.38 -18.11
C GLU A 63 -6.70 -6.32 -17.19
N GLU A 64 -5.45 -5.97 -17.42
CA GLU A 64 -4.66 -5.14 -16.51
C GLU A 64 -5.18 -3.71 -16.39
N GLU A 65 -5.62 -3.08 -17.49
CA GLU A 65 -6.14 -1.71 -17.47
C GLU A 65 -7.36 -1.56 -16.57
N THR A 66 -8.32 -2.48 -16.66
CA THR A 66 -9.53 -2.47 -15.83
C THR A 66 -9.19 -2.59 -14.35
N LEU A 67 -8.29 -3.51 -13.99
CA LEU A 67 -7.91 -3.69 -12.59
C LEU A 67 -7.06 -2.51 -12.06
N ILE A 68 -6.21 -1.93 -12.89
CA ILE A 68 -5.48 -0.70 -12.55
C ILE A 68 -6.47 0.44 -12.30
N GLY A 69 -7.47 0.63 -13.16
CA GLY A 69 -8.51 1.64 -12.97
C GLY A 69 -9.23 1.49 -11.62
N VAL A 70 -9.69 0.28 -11.29
CA VAL A 70 -10.34 0.02 -9.99
C VAL A 70 -9.41 0.30 -8.80
N LEU A 71 -8.12 -0.08 -8.88
CA LEU A 71 -7.17 0.21 -7.82
C LEU A 71 -6.88 1.72 -7.69
N ASN A 72 -6.81 2.43 -8.81
CA ASN A 72 -6.65 3.87 -8.84
C ASN A 72 -7.87 4.56 -8.21
N ASP A 73 -9.09 4.11 -8.48
CA ASP A 73 -10.31 4.68 -7.88
C ASP A 73 -10.41 4.40 -6.37
N LEU A 74 -10.10 3.18 -5.94
CA LEU A 74 -10.22 2.77 -4.54
C LEU A 74 -9.15 3.40 -3.63
N PHE A 75 -7.94 3.60 -4.16
CA PHE A 75 -6.79 4.07 -3.37
C PHE A 75 -6.25 5.42 -3.83
N ASN A 76 -6.88 6.04 -4.84
CA ASN A 76 -6.53 7.36 -5.36
C ASN A 76 -5.04 7.46 -5.77
N LEU A 77 -4.57 6.47 -6.52
CA LEU A 77 -3.14 6.24 -6.81
C LEU A 77 -2.55 7.15 -7.91
N GLU A 78 -3.37 7.94 -8.60
CA GLU A 78 -2.94 8.85 -9.69
C GLU A 78 -2.52 10.25 -9.19
N LYS A 79 -2.89 10.62 -7.95
CA LYS A 79 -2.50 11.93 -7.38
C LYS A 79 -1.01 12.08 -7.13
N ASP A 80 -0.26 10.98 -7.05
CA ASP A 80 1.20 11.03 -6.87
C ASP A 80 1.95 11.37 -8.18
N THR A 81 1.30 11.27 -9.34
CA THR A 81 1.92 11.59 -10.64
C THR A 81 1.84 13.07 -11.03
N GLU A 82 1.00 13.88 -10.36
CA GLU A 82 0.81 15.31 -10.67
C GLU A 82 1.81 16.25 -9.98
N LYS A 83 2.72 15.74 -9.14
CA LYS A 83 3.83 16.52 -8.60
C LYS A 83 5.07 16.33 -9.49
N LYS A 84 5.12 17.05 -10.60
CA LYS A 84 6.35 17.33 -11.36
C LYS A 84 6.55 18.82 -11.53
#